data_AF-A0A3R7ALB8-F1
#
_entry.id   AF-A0A3R7ALB8-F1
#
_cell.length_a   1.000
_cell.length_b   1.000
_cell.length_c   1.000
_cell.angle_alpha   90.00
_cell.angle_beta   90.00
_cell.angle_gamma   90.00
#
_symmetry.space_group_name_H-M   'P 1'
#
loop_
_entity.id
_entity.type
_entity.pdbx_description
1 polymer ?
#
loop_
_entity_poly.entity_id
_entity_poly.type
_entity_poly.pdbx_seq_one_letter_code
_entity_poly.pdbx_strand_id
1 'polypeptide(L)'
;MNAFEFLGSLPGGSVDRLYQDAWACQAVFQSMSPLAQQIVMRLLFTNQGSYSHDAILQWVQDPAQVKMTAAIEKLRHLRVLRMAHGTGEYVLNPVFQDQLKKALSSLGGSPWEAGRHKLPSEKPIAAVELEQYARKRWDAVLHFMVGSTAVAAPPPTVIGILEHTGLMQPSKTDARALHITDTGALLLFLP
;
A
#
# COMPACT_ATOMS: atom_id res chain seq x y z
N MET A 1 -6.00 4.89 -9.17
CA MET A 1 -5.73 5.47 -7.85
C MET A 1 -4.54 4.75 -7.26
N ASN A 2 -3.43 5.46 -7.07
CA ASN A 2 -2.22 4.90 -6.46
C ASN A 2 -2.43 4.78 -4.94
N ALA A 3 -1.83 3.80 -4.26
CA ALA A 3 -1.95 3.62 -2.82
C ALA A 3 -1.63 4.91 -2.03
N PHE A 4 -0.72 5.74 -2.54
CA PHE A 4 -0.39 7.03 -1.94
C PHE A 4 -1.48 8.10 -2.05
N GLU A 5 -2.24 8.10 -3.15
CA GLU A 5 -3.39 9.00 -3.31
C GLU A 5 -4.50 8.61 -2.33
N PHE A 6 -4.71 7.31 -2.15
CA PHE A 6 -5.64 6.80 -1.14
C PHE A 6 -5.21 7.22 0.26
N LEU A 7 -3.96 6.98 0.65
CA LEU A 7 -3.44 7.38 1.97
C LEU A 7 -3.53 8.90 2.19
N GLY A 8 -3.28 9.69 1.15
CA GLY A 8 -3.41 11.14 1.18
C GLY A 8 -4.86 11.63 1.36
N SER A 9 -5.83 10.88 0.85
CA SER A 9 -7.27 11.17 1.01
C SER A 9 -7.83 10.84 2.39
N LEU A 10 -7.11 10.06 3.20
CA LEU A 10 -7.60 9.61 4.50
C LEU A 10 -7.53 10.71 5.58
N PRO A 11 -8.50 10.73 6.52
CA PRO A 11 -8.45 11.61 7.69
C PRO A 11 -7.19 11.41 8.54
N GLY A 12 -6.73 12.47 9.21
CA GLY A 12 -5.55 12.47 10.10
C GLY A 12 -5.50 11.29 11.05
N GLY A 13 -6.58 11.08 11.81
CA GLY A 13 -6.66 9.99 12.79
C GLY A 13 -6.58 8.59 12.17
N SER A 14 -7.01 8.41 10.91
CA SER A 14 -6.91 7.12 10.22
C SER A 14 -5.46 6.82 9.83
N VAL A 15 -4.75 7.82 9.31
CA VAL A 15 -3.32 7.69 8.96
C VAL A 15 -2.47 7.49 10.22
N ASP A 16 -2.76 8.21 11.29
CA ASP A 16 -2.04 8.05 12.56
C ASP A 16 -2.25 6.66 13.16
N ARG A 17 -3.46 6.10 13.05
CA ARG A 17 -3.74 4.71 13.44
C ARG A 17 -2.99 3.70 12.57
N LEU A 18 -2.94 3.92 11.26
CA LEU A 18 -2.17 3.08 10.34
C LEU A 18 -0.69 3.06 10.72
N TYR A 19 -0.13 4.22 11.07
CA TYR A 19 1.28 4.34 11.46
C TYR A 19 1.61 3.78 12.84
N GLN A 20 0.63 3.29 13.61
CA GLN A 20 0.91 2.52 14.82
C GLN A 20 1.43 1.10 14.51
N ASP A 21 1.26 0.61 13.29
CA ASP A 21 1.78 -0.68 12.85
C ASP A 21 3.15 -0.52 12.16
N ALA A 22 4.17 -1.19 12.70
CA ALA A 22 5.53 -1.24 12.17
C ALA A 22 5.57 -1.70 10.70
N TRP A 23 4.76 -2.69 10.35
CA TRP A 23 4.76 -3.29 9.01
C TRP A 23 4.08 -2.39 7.99
N ALA A 24 3.03 -1.68 8.39
CA ALA A 24 2.43 -0.64 7.57
C ALA A 24 3.45 0.47 7.30
N CYS A 25 4.16 0.96 8.33
CA CYS A 25 5.23 1.95 8.16
C CYS A 25 6.32 1.48 7.19
N GLN A 26 6.76 0.21 7.29
CA GLN A 26 7.72 -0.38 6.37
C GLN A 26 7.19 -0.46 4.93
N ALA A 27 5.94 -0.88 4.72
CA ALA A 27 5.34 -0.96 3.39
C ALA A 27 5.18 0.41 2.74
N VAL A 28 4.77 1.42 3.52
CA VAL A 28 4.72 2.81 3.04
C VAL A 28 6.12 3.28 2.65
N PHE A 29 7.15 3.04 3.48
CA PHE A 29 8.54 3.38 3.18
C PHE A 29 9.06 2.71 1.89
N GLN A 30 8.83 1.40 1.73
CA GLN A 30 9.28 0.65 0.54
C GLN A 30 8.64 1.15 -0.76
N SER A 31 7.41 1.68 -0.68
CA SER A 31 6.68 2.17 -1.84
C SER A 31 7.12 3.59 -2.26
N MET A 32 7.89 4.32 -1.43
CA MET A 32 8.29 5.71 -1.71
C MET A 32 9.33 5.80 -2.84
N SER A 33 9.53 7.01 -3.38
CA SER A 33 10.64 7.24 -4.31
C SER A 33 12.00 7.15 -3.59
N PRO A 34 13.10 6.84 -4.30
CA PRO A 34 14.42 6.76 -3.67
C PRO A 34 14.83 8.02 -2.91
N LEU A 35 14.49 9.22 -3.41
CA LEU A 35 14.78 10.48 -2.71
C LEU A 35 13.99 10.61 -1.40
N ALA A 36 12.71 10.24 -1.40
CA ALA A 36 11.91 10.26 -0.19
C ALA A 36 12.43 9.27 0.86
N GLN A 37 12.86 8.07 0.43
CA GLN A 37 13.50 7.09 1.31
C GLN A 37 14.80 7.63 1.92
N GLN A 38 15.63 8.31 1.12
CA GLN A 38 16.87 8.93 1.60
C GLN A 38 16.62 10.00 2.66
N ILE A 39 15.61 10.86 2.46
CA ILE A 39 15.20 11.86 3.47
C ILE A 39 14.80 11.15 4.77
N VAL A 40 13.89 10.18 4.69
CA VAL A 40 13.41 9.44 5.86
C VAL A 40 14.56 8.76 6.59
N MET A 41 15.45 8.06 5.88
CA MET A 41 16.58 7.34 6.48
C MET A 41 17.58 8.28 7.16
N ARG A 42 17.89 9.45 6.57
CA ARG A 42 18.77 10.44 7.20
C ARG A 42 18.19 10.99 8.49
N LEU A 43 16.88 11.22 8.52
CA LEU A 43 16.17 11.74 9.68
C LEU A 43 15.85 10.66 10.73
N LEU A 44 15.84 9.39 10.34
CA LEU A 44 15.34 8.28 11.16
C LEU A 44 16.08 8.20 12.49
N PHE A 45 17.41 8.28 12.49
CA PHE A 45 18.22 8.14 13.70
C PHE A 45 18.67 9.46 14.32
N THR A 46 18.20 10.61 13.81
CA THR A 46 18.50 11.91 14.42
C THR A 46 17.67 12.11 15.69
N ASN A 47 18.35 12.38 16.81
CA ASN A 47 17.74 12.60 18.13
C ASN A 47 17.09 13.99 18.27
N GLN A 48 16.07 14.33 17.45
CA GLN A 48 15.25 15.56 17.55
C GLN A 48 15.80 16.82 16.83
N GLY A 49 16.51 16.65 15.71
CA GLY A 49 16.77 17.78 14.82
C GLY A 49 15.53 18.10 13.99
N SER A 50 15.04 19.33 14.05
CA SER A 50 14.21 19.90 12.99
C SER A 50 15.11 20.45 11.88
N TYR A 51 14.67 20.36 10.63
CA TYR A 51 15.47 20.75 9.47
C TYR A 51 14.71 21.75 8.61
N SER A 52 15.36 22.87 8.26
CA SER A 52 14.78 23.81 7.31
C SER A 52 14.64 23.16 5.93
N HIS A 53 13.71 23.68 5.12
CA HIS A 53 13.53 23.24 3.74
C HIS A 53 14.86 23.31 2.95
N ASP A 54 15.58 24.42 3.08
CA ASP A 54 16.82 24.67 2.34
C ASP A 54 17.94 23.72 2.77
N ALA A 55 18.01 23.37 4.06
CA ALA A 55 18.99 22.40 4.54
C ALA A 55 18.79 21.01 3.92
N ILE A 56 17.54 20.60 3.68
CA ILE A 56 17.23 19.33 3.01
C ILE A 56 17.58 19.41 1.51
N LEU A 57 17.34 20.56 0.85
CA LEU A 57 17.70 20.74 -0.56
C LEU A 57 19.20 20.71 -0.82
N GLN A 58 20.01 21.16 0.14
CA GLN A 58 21.48 21.10 0.06
C GLN A 58 22.05 19.68 0.04
N TRP A 59 21.23 18.65 0.30
CA TRP A 59 21.67 17.24 0.22
C TRP A 59 21.80 16.71 -1.20
N VAL A 60 21.30 17.46 -2.20
CA VAL A 60 21.34 17.10 -3.61
C VAL A 60 21.97 18.22 -4.44
N GLN A 61 22.45 17.85 -5.62
CA GLN A 61 22.93 18.82 -6.61
C GLN A 61 21.74 19.59 -7.22
N ASP A 62 21.98 20.80 -7.70
CA ASP A 62 20.98 21.70 -8.32
C ASP A 62 19.97 21.02 -9.27
N PRO A 63 20.38 20.18 -10.26
CA PRO A 63 19.42 19.55 -11.18
C PRO A 63 18.43 18.60 -10.49
N ALA A 64 18.72 18.13 -9.27
CA ALA A 64 17.86 17.24 -8.51
C ALA A 64 17.00 17.96 -7.45
N GLN A 65 17.19 19.26 -7.23
CA GLN A 65 16.43 20.02 -6.23
C GLN A 65 14.92 20.00 -6.48
N VAL A 66 14.49 20.12 -7.75
CA VAL A 66 13.05 20.04 -8.11
C VAL A 66 12.44 18.70 -7.69
N LYS A 67 13.16 17.60 -7.91
CA LYS A 67 12.72 16.25 -7.50
C LYS A 67 12.74 16.10 -5.98
N MET A 68 13.69 16.73 -5.30
CA MET A 68 13.78 16.76 -3.84
C MET A 68 12.60 17.50 -3.22
N THR A 69 12.25 18.68 -3.74
CA THR A 69 11.06 19.44 -3.32
C THR A 69 9.79 18.61 -3.49
N ALA A 70 9.62 17.95 -4.65
CA ALA A 70 8.48 17.05 -4.87
C ALA A 70 8.45 15.88 -3.88
N ALA A 71 9.61 15.33 -3.50
CA ALA A 71 9.70 14.28 -2.49
C ALA A 71 9.31 14.79 -1.09
N ILE A 72 9.74 16.00 -0.70
CA ILE A 72 9.34 16.65 0.55
C ILE A 72 7.83 16.83 0.60
N GLU A 73 7.23 17.42 -0.45
CA GLU A 73 5.77 17.63 -0.50
C GLU A 73 5.00 16.31 -0.45
N LYS A 74 5.48 15.27 -1.13
CA LYS A 74 4.86 13.94 -1.04
C LYS A 74 4.93 13.37 0.38
N LEU A 75 6.07 13.51 1.06
CA LEU A 75 6.22 13.07 2.46
C LEU A 75 5.33 13.86 3.43
N ARG A 76 5.12 15.16 3.18
CA ARG A 76 4.18 15.99 3.93
C ARG A 76 2.73 15.56 3.72
N HIS A 77 2.35 15.29 2.47
CA HIS A 77 1.01 14.81 2.13
C HIS A 77 0.69 13.48 2.81
N LEU A 78 1.69 12.60 2.92
CA LEU A 78 1.58 11.34 3.66
C LEU A 78 1.65 11.50 5.19
N ARG A 79 1.87 12.71 5.72
CA ARG A 79 2.07 12.96 7.16
C ARG A 79 3.26 12.20 7.76
N VAL A 80 4.23 11.83 6.93
CA VAL A 80 5.51 11.25 7.35
C VAL A 80 6.45 12.37 7.81
N LEU A 81 6.47 13.48 7.07
CA LEU A 81 7.06 14.74 7.52
C LEU A 81 5.98 15.67 8.07
N ARG A 82 6.27 16.29 9.21
CA ARG A 82 5.42 17.28 9.86
C ARG A 82 6.21 18.57 10.03
N MET A 83 5.50 19.70 10.08
CA MET A 83 6.12 20.97 10.46
C MET A 83 6.31 20.99 11.97
N ALA A 84 7.50 21.34 12.43
CA ALA A 84 7.77 21.66 13.82
C ALA A 84 6.97 22.92 14.21
N HIS A 85 6.50 22.95 15.46
CA HIS A 85 5.60 24.00 15.92
C HIS A 85 6.32 25.34 15.93
N GLY A 86 5.91 26.26 15.06
CA GLY A 86 6.35 27.66 15.05
C GLY A 86 7.67 27.97 14.32
N THR A 87 8.42 26.98 13.83
CA THR A 87 9.75 27.23 13.20
C THR A 87 9.77 27.08 11.68
N GLY A 88 8.70 26.55 11.07
CA GLY A 88 8.67 26.28 9.62
C GLY A 88 9.64 25.17 9.17
N GLU A 89 10.21 24.45 10.13
CA GLU A 89 11.15 23.35 9.90
C GLU A 89 10.43 22.01 9.88
N TYR A 90 11.06 21.02 9.27
CA TYR A 90 10.54 19.67 9.13
C TYR A 90 11.06 18.74 10.23
N VAL A 91 10.15 17.92 10.75
CA VAL A 91 10.46 16.81 11.65
C VAL A 91 9.75 15.55 11.15
N LEU A 92 10.37 14.38 11.35
CA LEU A 92 9.67 13.12 11.11
C LEU A 92 8.50 12.97 12.10
N ASN A 93 7.42 12.37 11.64
CA ASN A 93 6.34 11.95 12.51
C ASN A 93 6.91 10.96 13.55
N PRO A 94 6.83 11.27 14.86
CA PRO A 94 7.48 10.47 15.90
C PRO A 94 6.93 9.04 15.98
N VAL A 95 5.64 8.86 15.71
CA VAL A 95 5.02 7.52 15.69
C VAL A 95 5.58 6.70 14.52
N PHE A 96 5.60 7.29 13.32
CA PHE A 96 6.17 6.65 12.14
C PHE A 96 7.67 6.35 12.32
N GLN A 97 8.42 7.28 12.92
CA GLN A 97 9.85 7.13 13.18
C GLN A 97 10.13 5.95 14.12
N ASP A 98 9.41 5.84 15.24
CA ASP A 98 9.56 4.75 16.20
C ASP A 98 9.18 3.39 15.60
N GLN A 99 8.06 3.34 14.87
CA GLN A 99 7.58 2.12 14.26
C GLN A 99 8.45 1.65 13.09
N LEU A 100 8.99 2.57 12.28
CA LEU A 100 9.93 2.23 11.23
C LEU A 100 11.28 1.76 11.81
N LYS A 101 11.77 2.35 12.91
CA LYS A 101 12.95 1.83 13.62
C LYS A 101 12.73 0.40 14.08
N LYS A 102 11.57 0.10 14.68
CA LYS A 102 11.20 -1.27 15.10
C LYS A 102 11.17 -2.23 13.92
N ALA A 103 10.53 -1.84 12.82
CA ALA A 103 10.44 -2.66 11.62
C ALA A 103 11.84 -3.00 11.06
N LEU A 104 12.71 -2.00 10.90
CA LEU A 104 14.07 -2.19 10.38
C LEU A 104 15.00 -2.94 11.35
N SER A 105 14.74 -2.86 12.65
CA SER A 105 15.52 -3.57 13.67
C SER A 105 15.02 -5.00 13.91
N SER A 106 13.84 -5.36 13.38
CA SER A 106 13.35 -6.72 13.45
C SER A 106 14.13 -7.58 12.45
N LEU A 107 15.10 -8.34 12.95
CA LEU A 107 15.94 -9.23 12.16
C LEU A 107 15.09 -10.43 11.65
N GLY A 108 14.35 -10.24 10.56
CA GLY A 108 13.57 -11.30 9.92
C GLY A 108 12.19 -11.57 10.49
N GLY A 109 11.61 -10.61 11.24
CA GLY A 109 10.21 -10.69 11.64
C GLY A 109 9.27 -10.65 10.43
N SER A 110 8.00 -11.02 10.62
CA SER A 110 6.97 -10.79 9.60
C SER A 110 5.68 -10.20 10.20
N PRO A 111 4.88 -9.47 9.40
CA PRO A 111 3.59 -8.94 9.85
C PRO A 111 2.67 -10.01 10.43
N TRP A 112 2.86 -11.24 9.99
CA TRP A 112 2.01 -12.36 10.29
C TRP A 112 2.43 -13.13 11.54
N GLU A 113 3.60 -12.87 12.12
CA GLU A 113 4.12 -13.66 13.25
C GLU A 113 3.19 -13.69 14.45
N ALA A 114 2.72 -12.53 14.90
CA ALA A 114 1.78 -12.44 16.00
C ALA A 114 0.46 -13.18 15.73
N GLY A 115 0.05 -13.27 14.45
CA GLY A 115 -1.11 -14.04 14.02
C GLY A 115 -0.82 -15.54 13.95
N ARG A 116 0.35 -15.93 13.43
CA ARG A 116 0.79 -17.33 13.30
C ARG A 116 0.82 -18.03 14.66
N HIS A 117 1.26 -17.36 15.72
CA HIS A 117 1.27 -17.94 17.07
C HIS A 117 -0.13 -18.20 17.66
N LYS A 118 -1.19 -17.58 17.11
CA LYS A 118 -2.57 -17.77 17.56
C LYS A 118 -3.30 -18.89 16.83
N LEU A 119 -2.73 -19.38 15.72
CA LEU A 119 -3.31 -20.43 14.92
C LEU A 119 -2.84 -21.81 15.40
N PRO A 120 -3.70 -22.84 15.35
CA PRO A 120 -3.28 -24.21 15.63
C PRO A 120 -2.19 -24.64 14.63
N SER A 121 -1.33 -25.56 15.07
CA SER A 121 -0.32 -26.13 14.20
C SER A 121 -1.00 -27.00 13.14
N GLU A 122 -0.98 -26.52 11.89
CA GLU A 122 -1.45 -27.26 10.73
C GLU A 122 -0.28 -27.89 9.97
N LYS A 123 -0.57 -28.91 9.16
CA LYS A 123 0.45 -29.47 8.27
C LYS A 123 0.93 -28.41 7.29
N PRO A 124 2.24 -28.24 7.10
CA PRO A 124 2.75 -27.29 6.12
C PRO A 124 2.26 -27.71 4.73
N ILE A 125 1.55 -26.80 4.06
CA ILE A 125 1.13 -26.97 2.67
C ILE A 125 2.34 -26.69 1.77
N ALA A 126 2.55 -27.49 0.73
CA ALA A 126 3.67 -27.25 -0.17
C ALA A 126 3.47 -25.94 -0.94
N ALA A 127 4.55 -25.18 -1.18
CA ALA A 127 4.48 -23.91 -1.90
C ALA A 127 3.84 -24.06 -3.30
N VAL A 128 4.12 -25.16 -3.98
CA VAL A 128 3.54 -25.50 -5.29
C VAL A 128 2.03 -25.69 -5.21
N GLU A 129 1.52 -26.33 -4.16
CA GLU A 129 0.08 -26.54 -3.97
C GLU A 129 -0.63 -25.22 -3.69
N LEU A 130 -0.01 -24.33 -2.89
CA LEU A 130 -0.53 -22.98 -2.62
C LEU A 130 -0.59 -22.14 -3.89
N GLU A 131 0.45 -22.19 -4.72
CA GLU A 131 0.48 -21.48 -6.00
C GLU A 131 -0.62 -21.98 -6.94
N GLN A 132 -0.73 -23.30 -7.11
CA GLN A 132 -1.78 -23.91 -7.94
C GLN A 132 -3.17 -23.54 -7.45
N TYR A 133 -3.40 -23.57 -6.14
CA TYR A 133 -4.66 -23.17 -5.54
C TYR A 133 -4.97 -21.68 -5.81
N ALA A 134 -4.01 -20.78 -5.54
CA ALA A 134 -4.18 -19.35 -5.75
C ALA A 134 -4.45 -19.03 -7.23
N ARG A 135 -3.68 -19.62 -8.14
CA ARG A 135 -3.86 -19.48 -9.59
C ARG A 135 -5.23 -19.96 -10.03
N LYS A 136 -5.66 -21.16 -9.61
CA LYS A 136 -6.99 -21.69 -9.94
C LYS A 136 -8.12 -20.77 -9.44
N ARG A 137 -7.97 -20.18 -8.26
CA ARG A 137 -8.96 -19.22 -7.73
C ARG A 137 -8.99 -17.93 -8.54
N TRP A 138 -7.83 -17.42 -8.93
CA TRP A 138 -7.73 -16.22 -9.76
C TRP A 138 -8.28 -16.44 -11.17
N ASP A 139 -7.91 -17.55 -11.82
CA ASP A 139 -8.41 -17.92 -13.15
C ASP A 139 -9.94 -18.07 -13.17
N ALA A 140 -10.54 -18.62 -12.10
CA ALA A 140 -11.99 -18.70 -11.97
C ALA A 140 -12.67 -17.31 -12.00
N VAL A 141 -12.05 -16.30 -11.38
CA VAL A 141 -12.55 -14.91 -11.42
C VAL A 141 -12.44 -14.35 -12.84
N LEU A 142 -11.28 -14.53 -13.49
CA LEU A 142 -11.06 -14.04 -14.86
C LEU A 142 -12.00 -14.70 -15.88
N HIS A 143 -12.17 -16.03 -15.80
CA HIS A 143 -13.08 -16.78 -16.64
C HIS A 143 -14.54 -16.34 -16.46
N PHE A 144 -14.93 -16.05 -15.21
CA PHE A 144 -16.25 -15.52 -14.91
C PHE A 144 -16.47 -14.14 -15.54
N MET A 145 -15.46 -13.26 -15.50
CA MET A 145 -15.54 -11.93 -16.12
C MET A 145 -15.75 -11.99 -17.64
N VAL A 146 -15.17 -12.97 -18.34
CA VAL A 146 -15.36 -13.15 -19.80
C VAL A 146 -16.58 -14.02 -20.17
N GLY A 147 -17.40 -14.41 -19.19
CA GLY A 147 -18.61 -15.22 -19.42
C GLY A 147 -18.34 -16.69 -19.76
N SER A 148 -17.15 -17.20 -19.44
CA SER A 148 -16.83 -18.61 -19.64
C SER A 148 -17.47 -19.49 -18.56
N THR A 149 -18.15 -20.55 -18.97
CA THR A 149 -18.71 -21.59 -18.08
C THR A 149 -17.77 -22.77 -17.87
N ALA A 150 -16.56 -22.72 -18.44
CA ALA A 150 -15.59 -23.81 -18.37
C ALA A 150 -15.01 -24.05 -16.96
N VAL A 151 -15.12 -23.06 -16.07
CA VAL A 151 -14.60 -23.11 -14.70
C VAL A 151 -15.74 -22.80 -13.72
N ALA A 152 -15.69 -23.43 -12.55
CA ALA A 152 -16.64 -23.17 -11.48
C ALA A 152 -16.66 -21.68 -11.12
N ALA A 153 -17.87 -21.13 -10.96
CA ALA A 153 -18.05 -19.73 -10.63
C ALA A 153 -17.34 -19.36 -9.31
N PRO A 154 -16.79 -18.16 -9.20
CA PRO A 154 -16.19 -17.68 -7.96
C PRO A 154 -17.26 -17.55 -6.86
N PRO A 155 -16.85 -17.51 -5.58
CA PRO A 155 -17.78 -17.32 -4.47
C PRO A 155 -18.65 -16.07 -4.64
N PRO A 156 -19.91 -16.08 -4.15
CA PRO A 156 -20.84 -14.95 -4.32
C PRO A 156 -20.32 -13.64 -3.72
N THR A 157 -19.49 -13.72 -2.68
CA THR A 157 -18.81 -12.54 -2.11
C THR A 157 -17.86 -11.89 -3.10
N VAL A 158 -17.15 -12.68 -3.90
CA VAL A 158 -16.25 -12.17 -4.95
C VAL A 158 -17.06 -11.54 -6.08
N ILE A 159 -18.18 -12.17 -6.49
CA ILE A 159 -19.09 -11.61 -7.50
C ILE A 159 -19.63 -10.26 -7.03
N GLY A 160 -20.08 -10.15 -5.78
CA GLY A 160 -20.56 -8.88 -5.23
C GLY A 160 -19.49 -7.78 -5.19
N ILE A 161 -18.21 -8.14 -5.00
CA ILE A 161 -17.10 -7.19 -5.11
C ILE A 161 -16.93 -6.73 -6.57
N LEU A 162 -17.00 -7.64 -7.56
CA LEU A 162 -16.90 -7.29 -8.97
C LEU A 162 -18.01 -6.31 -9.40
N GLU A 163 -19.22 -6.49 -8.88
CA GLU A 163 -20.34 -5.56 -9.09
C GLU A 163 -20.10 -4.22 -8.40
N HIS A 164 -19.73 -4.23 -7.12
CA HIS A 164 -19.55 -2.99 -6.33
C HIS A 164 -18.38 -2.14 -6.84
N THR A 165 -17.35 -2.78 -7.37
CA THR A 165 -16.20 -2.12 -8.00
C THR A 165 -16.46 -1.70 -9.44
N GLY A 166 -17.63 -2.03 -9.98
CA GLY A 166 -18.02 -1.69 -11.35
C GLY A 166 -17.24 -2.46 -12.42
N LEU A 167 -16.61 -3.58 -12.08
CA LEU A 167 -15.93 -4.47 -13.04
C LEU A 167 -16.91 -5.34 -13.82
N MET A 168 -18.06 -5.65 -13.22
CA MET A 168 -19.18 -6.34 -13.85
C MET A 168 -20.49 -5.61 -13.53
N GLN A 169 -21.47 -5.72 -14.42
CA GLN A 169 -22.80 -5.13 -14.24
C GLN A 169 -23.90 -6.10 -14.68
N PRO A 170 -25.09 -6.05 -14.05
CA PRO A 170 -26.23 -6.84 -14.49
C PRO A 170 -26.65 -6.45 -15.92
N SER A 171 -26.95 -7.46 -16.73
CA SER A 171 -27.38 -7.27 -18.10
C SER A 171 -28.72 -6.56 -18.17
N LYS A 172 -28.89 -5.70 -19.17
CA LYS A 172 -30.17 -5.05 -19.47
C LYS A 172 -31.21 -6.04 -20.02
N THR A 173 -30.76 -7.16 -20.58
CA THR A 173 -31.63 -8.18 -21.21
C THR A 173 -31.93 -9.35 -20.29
N ASP A 174 -31.04 -9.66 -19.35
CA ASP A 174 -31.24 -10.71 -18.35
C ASP A 174 -30.69 -10.24 -16.99
N ALA A 175 -31.58 -9.97 -16.03
CA ALA A 175 -31.22 -9.52 -14.69
C ALA A 175 -30.36 -10.54 -13.91
N ARG A 176 -30.26 -11.79 -14.38
CA ARG A 176 -29.41 -12.84 -13.80
C ARG A 176 -28.06 -13.00 -14.50
N ALA A 177 -27.86 -12.38 -15.67
CA ALA A 177 -26.61 -12.44 -16.41
C ALA A 177 -25.76 -11.21 -16.08
N LEU A 178 -24.49 -11.43 -15.73
CA LEU A 178 -23.52 -10.35 -15.54
C LEU A 178 -22.68 -10.17 -16.80
N HIS A 179 -22.47 -8.93 -17.22
CA HIS A 179 -21.54 -8.58 -18.29
C HIS A 179 -20.38 -7.76 -17.75
N ILE A 180 -19.22 -7.97 -18.35
CA ILE A 180 -18.02 -7.17 -18.10
C ILE A 180 -18.26 -5.70 -18.51
N THR A 181 -17.74 -4.77 -17.73
CA THR A 181 -17.72 -3.34 -18.07
C THR A 181 -16.45 -2.99 -18.82
N ASP A 182 -16.37 -1.78 -19.39
CA ASP A 182 -15.13 -1.28 -20.02
C ASP A 182 -13.97 -1.24 -19.01
N THR A 183 -14.25 -0.93 -17.73
CA THR A 183 -13.27 -0.99 -16.65
C THR A 183 -12.82 -2.42 -16.35
N GLY A 184 -13.75 -3.37 -16.35
CA GLY A 184 -13.44 -4.80 -16.22
C GLY A 184 -12.58 -5.30 -17.38
N ALA A 185 -12.86 -4.87 -18.60
CA ALA A 185 -12.08 -5.23 -19.79
C ALA A 185 -10.65 -4.69 -19.68
N LEU A 186 -10.47 -3.43 -19.27
CA LEU A 186 -9.13 -2.85 -19.04
C LEU A 186 -8.31 -3.67 -18.02
N LEU A 187 -8.95 -4.20 -16.97
CA LEU A 187 -8.27 -5.04 -15.97
C LEU A 187 -7.73 -6.33 -16.57
N LEU A 188 -8.42 -6.94 -17.55
CA LEU A 188 -7.94 -8.14 -18.24
C LEU A 188 -6.72 -7.89 -19.13
N PHE A 189 -6.49 -6.64 -19.53
CA PHE A 189 -5.37 -6.24 -20.39
C PHE A 189 -4.25 -5.51 -19.64
N LEU A 190 -4.32 -5.43 -18.30
CA LEU A 190 -3.19 -4.93 -17.52
C LEU A 190 -2.03 -5.93 -17.62
N PRO A 191 -0.80 -5.46 -17.94
CA PRO A 191 0.38 -6.32 -18.07
C PRO A 191 0.85 -6.92 -16.73
#